data_AF-A0A537M9R6-F1
#
_entry.id   AF-A0A537M9R6-F1
#
_cell.length_a   1.000
_cell.length_b   1.000
_cell.length_c   1.000
_cell.angle_alpha   90.00
_cell.angle_beta   90.00
_cell.angle_gamma   90.00
#
_symmetry.space_group_name_H-M   'P 1'
#
loop_
_entity.id
_entity.type
_entity.pdbx_description
1 polymer ?
#
loop_
_entity_poly.entity_id
_entity_poly.type
_entity_poly.pdbx_seq_one_letter_code
_entity_poly.pdbx_strand_id
1 'polypeptide(L)'
;MGVSSARRDDRGDRLLALGGAAILLLLLIGIGVAVWFAAEKGASGFGQAEGPDLSAAADPGDRLMLARDRAVKRTRAFFRSKRGAIAAASDEDLFSMTQIATDLQSQLRQEDVGACAAFASGMIGGEVQLTGTSNIMAGELAAQMVRMAASGERAPVRRDLAALRPADANALVRLLRKDGMSGRQLDLVTSDSLAGASAEEACEISIRLHRAIGGLPVDQGARIEAYILASPAR
;
A
#
# COMPACT_ATOMS: atom_id res chain seq x y z
N MET A 1 -48.23 34.66 -22.93
CA MET A 1 -47.56 33.55 -22.22
C MET A 1 -46.07 33.66 -22.50
N GLY A 2 -45.33 34.34 -21.63
CA GLY A 2 -43.90 34.62 -21.82
C GLY A 2 -43.07 33.78 -20.85
N VAL A 3 -42.17 32.94 -21.38
CA VAL A 3 -41.22 32.16 -20.59
C VAL A 3 -39.94 32.98 -20.46
N SER A 4 -39.66 33.44 -19.24
CA SER A 4 -38.46 34.18 -18.88
C SER A 4 -37.31 33.18 -18.66
N SER A 5 -36.30 33.23 -19.52
CA SER A 5 -35.06 32.45 -19.41
C SER A 5 -34.02 33.25 -18.62
N ALA A 6 -33.77 32.86 -17.38
CA ALA A 6 -32.70 33.41 -16.56
C ALA A 6 -31.37 32.72 -16.90
N ARG A 7 -30.47 33.45 -17.57
CA ARG A 7 -29.04 33.08 -17.68
C ARG A 7 -28.41 33.24 -16.29
N ARG A 8 -28.02 32.13 -15.67
CA ARG A 8 -27.11 32.12 -14.51
C ARG A 8 -25.68 32.26 -15.01
N ASP A 9 -24.97 33.24 -14.44
CA ASP A 9 -23.56 33.50 -14.68
C ASP A 9 -22.68 32.41 -14.05
N ASP A 10 -21.98 31.66 -14.90
CA ASP A 10 -21.14 30.49 -14.58
C ASP A 10 -19.65 30.87 -14.36
N ARG A 11 -19.37 32.14 -14.06
CA ARG A 11 -17.99 32.65 -13.89
C ARG A 11 -17.50 32.70 -12.44
N GLY A 12 -18.38 32.59 -11.45
CA GLY A 12 -18.02 32.63 -10.03
C GLY A 12 -17.31 31.37 -9.53
N ASP A 13 -17.69 30.20 -10.05
CA ASP A 13 -17.22 28.90 -9.50
C ASP A 13 -15.81 28.52 -9.97
N ARG A 14 -15.32 29.09 -11.08
CA ARG A 14 -13.97 28.81 -11.59
C ARG A 14 -12.85 29.48 -10.78
N LEU A 15 -13.13 30.58 -10.09
CA LEU A 15 -12.13 31.26 -9.25
C LEU A 15 -11.98 30.60 -7.87
N LEU A 16 -13.04 29.96 -7.36
CA LEU A 16 -12.97 29.17 -6.11
C LEU A 16 -12.27 27.82 -6.32
N ALA A 17 -12.42 27.19 -7.50
CA ALA A 17 -11.74 25.95 -7.83
C ALA A 17 -10.20 26.11 -7.98
N LEU A 18 -9.74 27.25 -8.51
CA LEU A 18 -8.31 27.52 -8.68
C LEU A 18 -7.61 27.92 -7.37
N GLY A 19 -8.32 28.57 -6.44
CA GLY A 19 -7.80 28.88 -5.10
C GLY A 19 -7.61 27.64 -4.21
N GLY A 20 -8.52 26.66 -4.30
CA GLY A 20 -8.46 25.42 -3.51
C GLY A 20 -7.30 24.49 -3.91
N ALA A 21 -7.01 24.39 -5.21
CA ALA A 21 -5.93 23.54 -5.72
C ALA A 21 -4.53 24.04 -5.30
N ALA A 22 -4.32 25.37 -5.25
CA ALA A 22 -3.05 25.95 -4.83
C ALA A 22 -2.78 25.75 -3.33
N ILE A 23 -3.81 25.81 -2.49
CA ILE A 23 -3.71 25.58 -1.04
C ILE A 23 -3.44 24.09 -0.75
N LEU A 24 -4.06 23.18 -1.50
CA LEU A 24 -3.81 21.73 -1.38
C LEU A 24 -2.38 21.36 -1.81
N LEU A 25 -1.87 21.97 -2.89
CA LEU A 25 -0.50 21.77 -3.36
C LEU A 25 0.54 22.27 -2.34
N LEU A 26 0.31 23.43 -1.72
CA LEU A 26 1.19 23.97 -0.66
C LEU A 26 1.17 23.11 0.62
N LEU A 27 0.04 22.49 0.97
CA LEU A 27 -0.04 21.54 2.08
C LEU A 27 0.70 20.24 1.78
N LEU A 28 0.65 19.72 0.54
CA LEU A 28 1.38 18.52 0.14
C LEU A 28 2.90 18.75 0.08
N ILE A 29 3.34 19.92 -0.39
CA ILE A 29 4.76 20.33 -0.36
C ILE A 29 5.23 20.52 1.09
N GLY A 30 4.41 21.13 1.95
CA GLY A 30 4.73 21.31 3.37
C GLY A 30 4.88 19.98 4.13
N ILE A 31 4.06 18.98 3.84
CA ILE A 31 4.17 17.64 4.44
C ILE A 31 5.41 16.91 3.91
N GLY A 32 5.73 17.03 2.62
CA GLY A 32 6.95 16.45 2.04
C GLY A 32 8.23 17.03 2.67
N VAL A 33 8.27 18.35 2.89
CA VAL A 33 9.40 19.03 3.53
C VAL A 33 9.47 18.72 5.03
N ALA A 34 8.34 18.58 5.73
CA ALA A 34 8.32 18.19 7.14
C ALA A 34 8.75 16.73 7.37
N VAL A 35 8.40 15.81 6.47
CA VAL A 35 8.86 14.41 6.51
C VAL A 35 10.35 14.32 6.19
N TRP A 36 10.85 15.12 5.23
CA TRP A 36 12.28 15.25 4.98
C TRP A 36 13.01 15.85 6.20
N PHE A 37 12.55 16.96 6.77
CA PHE A 37 13.17 17.58 7.95
C PHE A 37 13.06 16.72 9.22
N ALA A 38 12.00 15.93 9.40
CA ALA A 38 11.90 14.95 10.48
C ALA A 38 12.88 13.78 10.29
N ALA A 39 13.15 13.38 9.04
CA ALA A 39 14.20 12.42 8.72
C ALA A 39 15.62 12.98 8.91
N GLU A 40 15.79 14.30 8.77
CA GLU A 40 17.10 14.99 8.88
C GLU A 40 17.41 15.51 10.29
N LYS A 41 16.39 15.85 11.10
CA LYS A 41 16.57 16.42 12.46
C LYS A 41 15.91 15.65 13.61
N GLY A 42 15.17 14.57 13.34
CA GLY A 42 14.31 13.90 14.34
C GLY A 42 14.70 12.47 14.74
N ALA A 43 15.91 12.00 14.44
CA ALA A 43 16.41 10.69 14.87
C ALA A 43 17.13 10.73 16.23
N SER A 44 16.67 11.53 17.19
CA SER A 44 17.22 11.53 18.56
C SER A 44 16.58 10.49 19.49
N GLY A 45 15.63 9.68 19.00
CA GLY A 45 14.99 8.61 19.77
C GLY A 45 15.02 7.22 19.12
N PHE A 46 15.44 7.10 17.86
CA PHE A 46 15.79 5.80 17.29
C PHE A 46 17.23 5.55 17.67
N GLY A 47 17.46 4.54 18.52
CA GLY A 47 18.77 4.14 18.98
C GLY A 47 19.77 4.19 17.84
N GLN A 48 20.92 4.78 18.14
CA GLN A 48 22.08 4.98 17.28
C GLN A 48 22.59 3.61 16.81
N ALA A 49 21.86 2.99 15.87
CA ALA A 49 22.29 1.81 15.18
C ALA A 49 23.46 2.30 14.32
N GLU A 50 24.66 1.90 14.72
CA GLU A 50 25.92 2.11 14.01
C GLU A 50 25.74 1.64 12.57
N GLY A 51 25.29 2.54 11.71
CA GLY A 51 25.15 2.29 10.29
C GLY A 51 26.55 2.34 9.68
N PRO A 52 26.92 1.39 8.81
CA PRO A 52 28.23 1.42 8.16
C PRO A 52 28.46 2.77 7.49
N ASP A 53 29.69 3.27 7.59
CA ASP A 53 30.07 4.56 7.02
C ASP A 53 29.87 4.53 5.49
N LEU A 54 28.98 5.40 4.98
CA LEU A 54 28.74 5.53 3.53
C LEU A 54 29.97 6.06 2.79
N SER A 55 30.93 6.64 3.51
CA SER A 55 32.20 7.08 2.95
C SER A 55 33.08 5.90 2.51
N ALA A 56 32.85 4.70 3.04
CA ALA A 56 33.64 3.50 2.75
C ALA A 56 33.27 2.79 1.43
N ALA A 57 32.15 3.14 0.79
CA ALA A 57 31.80 2.61 -0.52
C ALA A 57 32.58 3.36 -1.61
N ALA A 58 33.46 2.62 -2.31
CA ALA A 58 34.40 3.16 -3.29
C ALA A 58 33.75 3.59 -4.62
N ASP A 59 32.60 2.99 -4.97
CA ASP A 59 31.89 3.23 -6.23
C ASP A 59 30.51 3.88 -6.00
N PRO A 60 30.06 4.84 -6.85
CA PRO A 60 28.72 5.40 -6.78
C PRO A 60 27.58 4.37 -6.87
N GLY A 61 27.78 3.25 -7.58
CA GLY A 61 26.82 2.14 -7.65
C GLY A 61 26.62 1.47 -6.29
N ASP A 62 27.72 1.19 -5.58
CA ASP A 62 27.68 0.60 -4.24
C ASP A 62 26.98 1.51 -3.23
N ARG A 63 27.21 2.84 -3.32
CA ARG A 63 26.53 3.83 -2.48
C ARG A 63 25.02 3.83 -2.70
N LEU A 64 24.58 3.77 -3.95
CA LEU A 64 23.15 3.74 -4.30
C LEU A 64 22.50 2.43 -3.79
N MET A 65 23.17 1.29 -3.98
CA MET A 65 22.70 0.00 -3.48
C MET A 65 22.57 -0.01 -1.95
N LEU A 66 23.58 0.51 -1.22
CA LEU A 66 23.53 0.64 0.24
C LEU A 66 22.44 1.59 0.71
N ALA A 67 22.23 2.72 0.02
CA ALA A 67 21.15 3.66 0.35
C ALA A 67 19.77 3.02 0.14
N ARG A 68 19.58 2.27 -0.96
CA ARG A 68 18.35 1.53 -1.24
C ARG A 68 18.07 0.48 -0.18
N ASP A 69 19.05 -0.35 0.16
CA ASP A 69 18.89 -1.38 1.19
C ASP A 69 18.51 -0.78 2.55
N ARG A 70 19.13 0.35 2.94
CA ARG A 70 18.74 1.09 4.16
C ARG A 70 17.32 1.61 4.09
N ALA A 71 16.92 2.20 2.97
CA ALA A 71 15.56 2.70 2.78
C ALA A 71 14.54 1.56 2.92
N VAL A 72 14.76 0.43 2.23
CA VAL A 72 13.90 -0.76 2.32
C VAL A 72 13.82 -1.29 3.75
N LYS A 73 14.96 -1.42 4.46
CA LYS A 73 15.01 -1.85 5.86
C LYS A 73 14.24 -0.92 6.79
N ARG A 74 14.39 0.40 6.64
CA ARG A 74 13.67 1.40 7.44
C ARG A 74 12.16 1.35 7.17
N THR A 75 11.76 1.29 5.90
CA THR A 75 10.36 1.18 5.50
C THR A 75 9.72 -0.10 6.06
N ARG A 76 10.40 -1.24 5.98
CA ARG A 76 9.95 -2.50 6.61
C ARG A 76 9.84 -2.41 8.13
N ALA A 77 10.80 -1.76 8.79
CA ALA A 77 10.77 -1.56 10.24
C ALA A 77 9.58 -0.66 10.64
N PHE A 78 9.37 0.43 9.90
CA PHE A 78 8.23 1.32 10.07
C PHE A 78 6.91 0.55 9.93
N PHE A 79 6.69 -0.17 8.84
CA PHE A 79 5.44 -0.92 8.64
C PHE A 79 5.20 -1.98 9.70
N ARG A 80 6.23 -2.71 10.14
CA ARG A 80 6.10 -3.64 11.26
C ARG A 80 5.67 -2.93 12.53
N SER A 81 6.28 -1.78 12.85
CA SER A 81 5.93 -1.00 14.05
C SER A 81 4.54 -0.34 13.98
N LYS A 82 4.05 -0.04 12.77
CA LYS A 82 2.76 0.63 12.54
C LYS A 82 1.65 -0.29 12.09
N ARG A 83 1.88 -1.61 12.03
CA ARG A 83 0.94 -2.60 11.52
C ARG A 83 -0.45 -2.50 12.15
N GLY A 84 -0.50 -2.39 13.48
CA GLY A 84 -1.76 -2.23 14.21
C GLY A 84 -2.50 -0.93 13.90
N ALA A 85 -1.76 0.18 13.73
CA ALA A 85 -2.35 1.46 13.33
C ALA A 85 -2.88 1.41 11.90
N ILE A 86 -2.12 0.82 10.96
CA ILE A 86 -2.55 0.65 9.57
C ILE A 86 -3.82 -0.21 9.49
N ALA A 87 -3.89 -1.32 10.24
CA ALA A 87 -5.10 -2.17 10.31
C ALA A 87 -6.31 -1.45 10.97
N ALA A 88 -6.06 -0.39 11.74
CA ALA A 88 -7.08 0.45 12.36
C ALA A 88 -7.45 1.70 11.54
N ALA A 89 -6.89 1.88 10.34
CA ALA A 89 -7.22 2.98 9.44
C ALA A 89 -8.70 2.94 8.97
N SER A 90 -9.17 3.98 8.28
CA SER A 90 -10.55 4.03 7.75
C SER A 90 -10.79 2.96 6.67
N ASP A 91 -12.06 2.65 6.41
CA ASP A 91 -12.41 1.64 5.41
C ASP A 91 -11.97 2.09 4.00
N GLU A 92 -12.10 3.38 3.69
CA GLU A 92 -11.69 3.98 2.42
C GLU A 92 -10.17 3.90 2.23
N ASP A 93 -9.42 4.13 3.31
CA ASP A 93 -7.96 4.09 3.31
C ASP A 93 -7.41 2.68 3.02
N LEU A 94 -8.00 1.66 3.66
CA LEU A 94 -7.69 0.24 3.45
C LEU A 94 -8.09 -0.21 2.04
N PHE A 95 -9.27 0.21 1.57
CA PHE A 95 -9.75 -0.13 0.24
C PHE A 95 -8.88 0.51 -0.86
N SER A 96 -8.51 1.79 -0.71
CA SER A 96 -7.60 2.49 -1.62
C SER A 96 -6.23 1.80 -1.68
N MET A 97 -5.68 1.39 -0.55
CA MET A 97 -4.43 0.62 -0.52
C MET A 97 -4.53 -0.68 -1.32
N THR A 98 -5.65 -1.40 -1.21
CA THR A 98 -5.90 -2.64 -1.96
C THR A 98 -5.87 -2.40 -3.47
N GLN A 99 -6.44 -1.29 -3.94
CA GLN A 99 -6.41 -0.91 -5.36
C GLN A 99 -4.99 -0.58 -5.82
N ILE A 100 -4.27 0.27 -5.09
CA ILE A 100 -2.87 0.63 -5.42
C ILE A 100 -1.98 -0.63 -5.45
N ALA A 101 -2.15 -1.53 -4.49
CA ALA A 101 -1.42 -2.80 -4.45
C ALA A 101 -1.74 -3.68 -5.67
N THR A 102 -3.02 -3.79 -6.06
CA THR A 102 -3.43 -4.57 -7.24
C THR A 102 -2.82 -4.01 -8.51
N ASP A 103 -2.83 -2.68 -8.68
CA ASP A 103 -2.27 -2.00 -9.85
C ASP A 103 -0.75 -2.19 -9.91
N LEU A 104 -0.07 -2.02 -8.77
CA LEU A 104 1.38 -2.23 -8.67
C LEU A 104 1.74 -3.68 -9.01
N GLN A 105 1.02 -4.68 -8.49
CA GLN A 105 1.30 -6.08 -8.80
C GLN A 105 1.04 -6.41 -10.28
N SER A 106 0.00 -5.81 -10.86
CA SER A 106 -0.30 -5.96 -12.29
C SER A 106 0.80 -5.36 -13.17
N GLN A 107 1.41 -4.24 -12.74
CA GLN A 107 2.56 -3.64 -13.39
C GLN A 107 3.82 -4.49 -13.21
N LEU A 108 4.09 -4.94 -11.98
CA LEU A 108 5.23 -5.84 -11.68
C LEU A 108 5.15 -7.12 -12.50
N ARG A 109 3.97 -7.72 -12.67
CA ARG A 109 3.80 -8.91 -13.51
C ARG A 109 4.26 -8.68 -14.95
N GLN A 110 4.02 -7.49 -15.50
CA GLN A 110 4.39 -7.15 -16.87
C GLN A 110 5.89 -6.88 -17.00
N GLU A 111 6.51 -6.30 -15.96
CA GLU A 111 7.93 -5.92 -15.97
C GLU A 111 8.85 -7.07 -15.51
N ASP A 112 8.51 -7.73 -14.41
CA ASP A 112 9.29 -8.79 -13.76
C ASP A 112 8.38 -9.66 -12.85
N VAL A 113 8.02 -10.85 -13.33
CA VAL A 113 7.20 -11.83 -12.56
C VAL A 113 7.87 -12.24 -11.25
N GLY A 114 9.20 -12.29 -11.19
CA GLY A 114 9.95 -12.57 -9.96
C GLY A 114 9.77 -11.46 -8.92
N ALA A 115 9.84 -10.20 -9.35
CA ALA A 115 9.55 -9.05 -8.49
C ALA A 115 8.09 -9.05 -8.00
N CYS A 116 7.13 -9.39 -8.86
CA CYS A 116 5.73 -9.56 -8.48
C CYS A 116 5.54 -10.66 -7.42
N ALA A 117 6.18 -11.82 -7.59
CA ALA A 117 6.13 -12.93 -6.64
C ALA A 117 6.77 -12.58 -5.29
N ALA A 118 7.89 -11.86 -5.33
CA ALA A 118 8.57 -11.35 -4.14
C ALA A 118 7.69 -10.34 -3.39
N PHE A 119 7.02 -9.42 -4.12
CA PHE A 119 6.01 -8.52 -3.56
C PHE A 119 4.86 -9.31 -2.90
N ALA A 120 4.29 -10.27 -3.61
CA ALA A 120 3.18 -11.12 -3.14
C ALA A 120 3.52 -11.87 -1.85
N SER A 121 4.78 -12.27 -1.68
CA SER A 121 5.28 -12.97 -0.49
C SER A 121 5.64 -12.01 0.66
N GLY A 122 5.35 -10.71 0.55
CA GLY A 122 5.74 -9.69 1.53
C GLY A 122 7.26 -9.40 1.53
N MET A 123 7.99 -9.87 0.53
CA MET A 123 9.44 -9.82 0.41
C MET A 123 9.92 -8.90 -0.72
N ILE A 124 9.58 -7.61 -0.74
CA ILE A 124 10.41 -6.67 -1.52
C ILE A 124 11.68 -6.41 -0.69
N GLY A 125 12.68 -7.26 -0.87
CA GLY A 125 14.00 -7.10 -0.26
C GLY A 125 14.79 -6.00 -0.98
N GLY A 126 15.93 -5.60 -0.38
CA GLY A 126 16.87 -4.72 -1.06
C GLY A 126 17.41 -5.32 -2.37
N GLU A 127 17.23 -6.61 -2.61
CA GLU A 127 17.69 -7.36 -3.79
C GLU A 127 16.80 -7.14 -5.03
N VAL A 128 15.50 -6.91 -4.86
CA VAL A 128 14.58 -6.68 -5.97
C VAL A 128 14.68 -5.21 -6.39
N GLN A 129 15.25 -4.97 -7.56
CA GLN A 129 15.33 -3.62 -8.12
C GLN A 129 14.06 -3.29 -8.87
N LEU A 130 13.19 -2.49 -8.24
CA LEU A 130 12.08 -1.88 -8.96
C LEU A 130 12.62 -0.82 -9.91
N THR A 131 12.10 -0.81 -11.13
CA THR A 131 12.46 0.18 -12.16
C THR A 131 11.19 0.80 -12.74
N GLY A 132 11.36 1.84 -13.57
CA GLY A 132 10.26 2.42 -14.35
C GLY A 132 9.02 2.77 -13.52
N THR A 133 7.87 2.33 -14.01
CA THR A 133 6.55 2.62 -13.45
C THR A 133 6.34 1.93 -12.10
N SER A 134 6.79 0.68 -11.93
CA SER A 134 6.64 -0.04 -10.67
C SER A 134 7.32 0.65 -9.49
N ASN A 135 8.46 1.31 -9.71
CA ASN A 135 9.14 2.05 -8.65
C ASN A 135 8.33 3.27 -8.17
N ILE A 136 7.65 3.97 -9.09
CA ILE A 136 6.78 5.11 -8.76
C ILE A 136 5.57 4.61 -7.96
N MET A 137 4.91 3.55 -8.45
CA MET A 137 3.72 2.96 -7.80
C MET A 137 4.05 2.38 -6.42
N ALA A 138 5.24 1.80 -6.24
CA ALA A 138 5.71 1.36 -4.92
C ALA A 138 5.87 2.54 -3.95
N GLY A 139 6.32 3.70 -4.43
CA GLY A 139 6.36 4.94 -3.66
C GLY A 139 4.97 5.43 -3.26
N GLU A 140 4.00 5.37 -4.17
CA GLU A 140 2.60 5.72 -3.90
C GLU A 140 1.97 4.82 -2.85
N LEU A 141 2.21 3.50 -2.95
CA LEU A 141 1.77 2.53 -1.95
C LEU A 141 2.39 2.82 -0.58
N ALA A 142 3.71 3.08 -0.54
CA ALA A 142 4.39 3.43 0.70
C ALA A 142 3.82 4.72 1.33
N ALA A 143 3.55 5.74 0.51
CA ALA A 143 2.91 6.97 0.97
C ALA A 143 1.48 6.72 1.50
N GLN A 144 0.70 5.83 0.85
CA GLN A 144 -0.62 5.44 1.35
C GLN A 144 -0.51 4.75 2.71
N MET A 145 0.43 3.83 2.89
CA MET A 145 0.63 3.18 4.19
C MET A 145 1.04 4.15 5.30
N VAL A 146 1.83 5.19 5.00
CA VAL A 146 2.13 6.27 5.97
C VAL A 146 0.87 7.05 6.34
N ARG A 147 0.03 7.39 5.36
CA ARG A 147 -1.26 8.07 5.61
C ARG A 147 -2.19 7.22 6.47
N MET A 148 -2.28 5.92 6.19
CA MET A 148 -3.07 4.95 6.96
C MET A 148 -2.59 4.81 8.39
N ALA A 149 -1.27 4.73 8.62
CA ALA A 149 -0.72 4.71 9.97
C ALA A 149 -1.14 5.97 10.75
N ALA A 150 -1.03 7.14 10.13
CA ALA A 150 -1.41 8.40 10.74
C ALA A 150 -2.93 8.53 10.94
N SER A 151 -3.77 7.99 10.04
CA SER A 151 -5.23 8.01 10.19
C SER A 151 -5.69 7.05 11.28
N GLY A 152 -5.16 5.83 11.31
CA GLY A 152 -5.45 4.83 12.35
C GLY A 152 -4.98 5.23 13.75
N GLU A 153 -3.91 6.01 13.88
CA GLU A 153 -3.50 6.58 15.17
C GLU A 153 -4.44 7.69 15.64
N ARG A 154 -4.90 8.55 14.72
CA ARG A 154 -5.76 9.70 15.06
C ARG A 154 -7.21 9.31 15.31
N ALA A 155 -7.74 8.37 14.52
CA ALA A 155 -9.14 7.96 14.55
C ALA A 155 -9.25 6.45 14.28
N PRO A 156 -8.85 5.61 15.25
CA PRO A 156 -8.85 4.16 15.06
C PRO A 156 -10.27 3.62 14.88
N VAL A 157 -10.50 2.91 13.77
CA VAL A 157 -11.72 2.11 13.58
C VAL A 157 -11.55 0.80 14.35
N ARG A 158 -12.47 0.53 15.27
CA ARG A 158 -12.47 -0.71 16.06
C ARG A 158 -12.96 -1.88 15.21
N ARG A 159 -12.12 -2.90 15.07
CA ARG A 159 -12.44 -4.15 14.36
C ARG A 159 -12.10 -5.34 15.24
N ASP A 160 -12.90 -6.40 15.17
CA ASP A 160 -12.51 -7.71 15.69
C ASP A 160 -11.60 -8.37 14.64
N LEU A 161 -10.33 -8.54 14.99
CA LEU A 161 -9.29 -9.07 14.11
C LEU A 161 -8.79 -10.45 14.60
N ALA A 162 -9.43 -11.04 15.61
CA ALA A 162 -9.05 -12.36 16.11
C ALA A 162 -9.34 -13.47 15.09
N ALA A 163 -10.41 -13.31 14.31
CA ALA A 163 -10.78 -14.22 13.24
C ALA A 163 -11.53 -13.47 12.12
N LEU A 164 -11.36 -13.93 10.88
CA LEU A 164 -12.17 -13.44 9.78
C LEU A 164 -13.61 -13.95 9.93
N ARG A 165 -14.58 -13.04 9.78
CA ARG A 165 -16.00 -13.43 9.85
C ARG A 165 -16.34 -14.44 8.76
N PRO A 166 -17.16 -15.48 9.06
CA PRO A 166 -17.55 -16.46 8.05
C PRO A 166 -18.20 -15.86 6.81
N ALA A 167 -19.00 -14.80 6.97
CA ALA A 167 -19.64 -14.10 5.85
C ALA A 167 -18.61 -13.41 4.92
N ASP A 168 -17.58 -12.80 5.48
CA ASP A 168 -16.51 -12.12 4.75
C ASP A 168 -15.62 -13.16 4.04
N ALA A 169 -15.26 -14.25 4.73
CA ALA A 169 -14.51 -15.37 4.15
C ALA A 169 -15.26 -16.02 2.97
N ASN A 170 -16.56 -16.31 3.14
CA ASN A 170 -17.38 -16.91 2.09
C ASN A 170 -17.57 -15.99 0.88
N ALA A 171 -17.69 -14.67 1.10
CA ALA A 171 -17.77 -13.70 0.03
C ALA A 171 -16.47 -13.66 -0.77
N LEU A 172 -15.33 -13.63 -0.09
CA LEU A 172 -14.00 -13.67 -0.70
C LEU A 172 -13.81 -14.94 -1.53
N VAL A 173 -14.05 -16.13 -0.95
CA VAL A 173 -13.89 -17.42 -1.65
C VAL A 173 -14.78 -17.51 -2.90
N ARG A 174 -16.01 -16.99 -2.85
CA ARG A 174 -16.87 -16.93 -4.06
C ARG A 174 -16.24 -16.08 -5.17
N LEU A 175 -15.70 -14.91 -4.84
CA LEU A 175 -15.06 -14.04 -5.84
C LEU A 175 -13.80 -14.69 -6.40
N LEU A 176 -12.95 -15.30 -5.56
CA LEU A 176 -11.75 -16.02 -6.01
C LEU A 176 -12.09 -17.17 -6.96
N ARG A 177 -13.14 -17.95 -6.65
CA ARG A 177 -13.64 -19.01 -7.55
C ARG A 177 -14.20 -18.44 -8.86
N LYS A 178 -14.94 -17.33 -8.78
CA LYS A 178 -15.47 -16.64 -9.97
C LYS A 178 -14.33 -16.11 -10.87
N ASP A 179 -13.21 -15.70 -10.29
CA ASP A 179 -11.98 -15.30 -10.99
C ASP A 179 -11.10 -16.50 -11.41
N GLY A 180 -11.66 -17.72 -11.36
CA GLY A 180 -11.03 -18.93 -11.88
C GLY A 180 -9.90 -19.51 -11.04
N MET A 181 -9.81 -19.19 -9.74
CA MET A 181 -8.85 -19.87 -8.86
C MET A 181 -9.21 -21.34 -8.69
N SER A 182 -8.23 -22.21 -8.92
CA SER A 182 -8.37 -23.65 -8.69
C SER A 182 -8.47 -23.99 -7.20
N GLY A 183 -8.91 -25.22 -6.87
CA GLY A 183 -8.92 -25.72 -5.49
C GLY A 183 -7.55 -25.60 -4.84
N ARG A 184 -6.48 -26.05 -5.53
CA ARG A 184 -5.10 -25.93 -5.07
C ARG A 184 -4.70 -24.48 -4.76
N GLN A 185 -5.06 -23.52 -5.62
CA GLN A 185 -4.72 -22.12 -5.40
C GLN A 185 -5.47 -21.52 -4.21
N LEU A 186 -6.73 -21.94 -3.99
CA LEU A 186 -7.49 -21.56 -2.79
C LEU A 186 -6.87 -22.16 -1.53
N ASP A 187 -6.39 -23.40 -1.61
CA ASP A 187 -5.66 -24.03 -0.51
C ASP A 187 -4.39 -23.23 -0.19
N LEU A 188 -3.62 -22.79 -1.20
CA LEU A 188 -2.44 -21.93 -1.01
C LEU A 188 -2.75 -20.57 -0.36
N VAL A 189 -3.87 -19.93 -0.72
CA VAL A 189 -4.32 -18.69 -0.08
C VAL A 189 -4.66 -18.91 1.40
N THR A 190 -5.17 -20.09 1.75
CA THR A 190 -5.65 -20.41 3.11
C THR A 190 -4.61 -21.12 3.97
N SER A 191 -3.56 -21.70 3.38
CA SER A 191 -2.48 -22.41 4.07
C SER A 191 -1.39 -21.51 4.64
N ASP A 192 -1.64 -20.19 4.69
CA ASP A 192 -0.74 -19.16 5.23
C ASP A 192 0.64 -19.07 4.55
N SER A 193 0.83 -19.76 3.43
CA SER A 193 2.12 -19.83 2.76
C SER A 193 1.94 -20.10 1.28
N LEU A 194 2.66 -19.33 0.47
CA LEU A 194 2.85 -19.61 -0.96
C LEU A 194 4.05 -20.55 -1.17
N ALA A 195 4.56 -21.21 -0.12
CA ALA A 195 5.60 -22.21 -0.23
C ALA A 195 5.14 -23.36 -1.13
N GLY A 196 5.85 -23.57 -2.24
CA GLY A 196 5.51 -24.58 -3.26
C GLY A 196 4.68 -24.04 -4.44
N ALA A 197 4.32 -22.75 -4.44
CA ALA A 197 3.88 -22.06 -5.64
C ALA A 197 5.10 -21.67 -6.50
N SER A 198 4.95 -21.72 -7.83
CA SER A 198 5.94 -21.06 -8.71
C SER A 198 5.85 -19.53 -8.55
N ALA A 199 6.86 -18.80 -9.00
CA ALA A 199 6.81 -17.33 -8.97
C ALA A 199 5.58 -16.78 -9.72
N GLU A 200 5.27 -17.36 -10.88
CA GLU A 200 4.09 -17.00 -11.65
C GLU A 200 2.79 -17.31 -10.88
N GLU A 201 2.67 -18.52 -10.31
CA GLU A 201 1.49 -18.91 -9.52
C GLU A 201 1.31 -17.99 -8.29
N ALA A 202 2.38 -17.65 -7.59
CA ALA A 202 2.35 -16.73 -6.44
C ALA A 202 1.93 -15.30 -6.83
N CYS A 203 2.49 -14.78 -7.93
CA CYS A 203 2.10 -13.48 -8.47
C CYS A 203 0.62 -13.46 -8.89
N GLU A 204 0.16 -14.49 -9.61
CA GLU A 204 -1.24 -14.61 -10.01
C GLU A 204 -2.18 -14.70 -8.82
N ILE A 205 -1.90 -15.58 -7.86
CA ILE A 205 -2.69 -15.75 -6.64
C ILE A 205 -2.88 -14.40 -5.95
N SER A 206 -1.81 -13.63 -5.78
CA SER A 206 -1.88 -12.37 -5.05
C SER A 206 -2.62 -11.26 -5.80
N ILE A 207 -2.46 -11.16 -7.13
CA ILE A 207 -3.26 -10.23 -7.95
C ILE A 207 -4.75 -10.56 -7.84
N ARG A 208 -5.12 -11.85 -7.96
CA ARG A 208 -6.53 -12.27 -7.86
C ARG A 208 -7.07 -12.05 -6.45
N LEU A 209 -6.26 -12.26 -5.41
CA LEU A 209 -6.63 -11.98 -4.02
C LEU A 209 -6.98 -10.51 -3.81
N HIS A 210 -6.07 -9.58 -4.13
CA HIS A 210 -6.33 -8.16 -3.94
C HIS A 210 -7.46 -7.65 -4.84
N ARG A 211 -7.57 -8.13 -6.09
CA ARG A 211 -8.72 -7.83 -6.95
C ARG A 211 -10.04 -8.31 -6.36
N ALA A 212 -10.08 -9.52 -5.79
CA ALA A 212 -11.28 -10.03 -5.14
C ALA A 212 -11.66 -9.19 -3.91
N ILE A 213 -10.69 -8.75 -3.11
CA ILE A 213 -10.93 -7.83 -1.99
C ILE A 213 -11.48 -6.49 -2.50
N GLY A 214 -10.88 -5.92 -3.56
CA GLY A 214 -11.35 -4.69 -4.21
C GLY A 214 -12.70 -4.82 -4.92
N GLY A 215 -13.20 -6.04 -5.16
CA GLY A 215 -14.51 -6.31 -5.72
C GLY A 215 -15.64 -6.42 -4.69
N LEU A 216 -15.34 -6.36 -3.40
CA LEU A 216 -16.32 -6.42 -2.31
C LEU A 216 -16.84 -5.01 -1.95
N PRO A 217 -17.96 -4.91 -1.22
CA PRO A 217 -18.33 -3.65 -0.55
C PRO A 217 -17.17 -3.11 0.28
N VAL A 218 -16.99 -1.78 0.28
CA VAL A 218 -15.82 -1.10 0.88
C VAL A 218 -15.59 -1.53 2.34
N ASP A 219 -16.64 -1.56 3.15
CA ASP A 219 -16.59 -1.98 4.55
C ASP A 219 -16.17 -3.46 4.71
N GLN A 220 -16.61 -4.32 3.79
CA GLN A 220 -16.28 -5.74 3.78
C GLN A 220 -14.84 -5.99 3.33
N GLY A 221 -14.39 -5.33 2.26
CA GLY A 221 -13.02 -5.38 1.78
C GLY A 221 -12.04 -4.87 2.84
N ALA A 222 -12.34 -3.73 3.47
CA ALA A 222 -11.51 -3.15 4.52
C ALA A 222 -11.34 -4.09 5.73
N ARG A 223 -12.37 -4.83 6.13
CA ARG A 223 -12.24 -5.81 7.22
C ARG A 223 -11.34 -6.98 6.87
N ILE A 224 -11.46 -7.50 5.65
CA ILE A 224 -10.58 -8.57 5.17
C ILE A 224 -9.14 -8.07 5.12
N GLU A 225 -8.91 -6.88 4.57
CA GLU A 225 -7.58 -6.29 4.49
C GLU A 225 -6.98 -6.03 5.88
N ALA A 226 -7.76 -5.46 6.80
CA ALA A 226 -7.35 -5.26 8.18
C ALA A 226 -7.00 -6.58 8.89
N TYR A 227 -7.76 -7.66 8.64
CA TYR A 227 -7.47 -8.99 9.16
C TYR A 227 -6.16 -9.56 8.60
N ILE A 228 -5.92 -9.44 7.29
CA ILE A 228 -4.67 -9.86 6.64
C ILE A 228 -3.48 -9.08 7.21
N LEU A 229 -3.61 -7.75 7.34
CA LEU A 229 -2.57 -6.89 7.89
C LEU A 229 -2.27 -7.19 9.36
N ALA A 230 -3.27 -7.46 10.19
CA ALA A 230 -3.10 -7.74 11.61
C ALA A 230 -2.66 -9.17 11.90
N SER A 231 -2.87 -10.09 10.96
CA SER A 231 -2.34 -11.44 11.07
C SER A 231 -0.80 -11.36 11.15
N PRO A 232 -0.17 -12.07 12.10
CA PRO A 232 1.28 -12.14 12.12
C PRO A 232 1.76 -12.59 10.74
N ALA A 233 2.86 -11.99 10.24
CA ALA A 233 3.54 -12.57 9.07
C ALA A 233 3.95 -13.98 9.51
N ARG A 234 3.26 -15.00 9.00
CA ARG A 234 3.42 -16.39 9.41
C ARG A 234 4.61 -17.02 8.69
#